data_AF-A0A914KTM5-F1
#
_entry.id   AF-A0A914KTM5-F1
#
_cell.length_a   1.000
_cell.length_b   1.000
_cell.length_c   1.000
_cell.angle_alpha   90.00
_cell.angle_beta   90.00
_cell.angle_gamma   90.00
#
_symmetry.space_group_name_H-M   'P 1'
#
loop_
_entity.id
_entity.type
_entity.pdbx_description
1 polymer ?
#
loop_
_entity_poly.entity_id
_entity_poly.type
_entity_poly.pdbx_seq_one_letter_code
_entity_poly.pdbx_strand_id
1 'polypeptide(L)'
;MQQFPQIFPWPELSTQFVRKITFFVNGQSKLEQNGTRALALEMLLAISEHCEYLTECLKSEMPVDLLIRHLDNTNERVLMSSISLINSIYVLADREERINIVKLLHEKPFISAIGRILDREENLINQQKLNNKISSQPIPSQISPEKSKFYEQIGRFQQIRFDEVCALALRTPTDKEIDFLKVLGNEFGSFDSSNSAETPSNKFSDQQIIQQKEDWLIFRKMVQKTPPGLLSICAIIDLTQTKTSSSKENQLEEELISSNLTWNKLKELNTHFIMRPTVLPQILVHLTEMLVQILGICSDSSSVARRFGLSKVPRYFRLVLQLERPFYDLFRILVELFCRTWNDMNAKFDEINKVYNVVQDQFERSLFENPNSLEQLEIEMLRKRFSYFNMQKVGGFYF
;
A
#
# COMPACT_ATOMS: atom_id res chain seq x y z
N MET A 1 16.09 -58.67 -3.54
CA MET A 1 16.11 -57.39 -4.28
C MET A 1 15.17 -56.44 -3.55
N GLN A 2 15.70 -55.42 -2.88
CA GLN A 2 14.87 -54.34 -2.34
C GLN A 2 14.26 -53.61 -3.55
N GLN A 3 12.95 -53.66 -3.70
CA GLN A 3 12.24 -52.82 -4.68
C GLN A 3 12.48 -51.37 -4.26
N PHE A 4 13.26 -50.65 -5.06
CA PHE A 4 13.28 -49.19 -4.98
C PHE A 4 11.86 -48.69 -5.26
N PRO A 5 11.36 -47.67 -4.52
CA PRO A 5 10.08 -47.08 -4.84
C PRO A 5 10.12 -46.60 -6.30
N GLN A 6 9.12 -47.03 -7.09
CA GLN A 6 8.95 -46.59 -8.47
C GLN A 6 8.78 -45.07 -8.44
N ILE A 7 9.73 -44.34 -9.02
CA ILE A 7 9.68 -42.88 -9.10
C ILE A 7 8.63 -42.54 -10.18
N PHE A 8 7.50 -41.99 -9.75
CA PHE A 8 6.47 -41.50 -10.66
C PHE A 8 6.76 -40.04 -11.05
N PRO A 9 6.85 -39.72 -12.34
CA PRO A 9 7.11 -38.36 -12.78
C PRO A 9 5.83 -37.50 -12.71
N TRP A 10 5.97 -36.23 -12.34
CA TRP A 10 4.89 -35.25 -12.24
C TRP A 10 3.93 -35.16 -13.46
N PRO A 11 4.39 -35.31 -14.72
CA PRO A 11 3.52 -35.29 -15.90
C PRO A 11 2.49 -36.42 -16.00
N GLU A 12 2.60 -37.48 -15.20
CA GLU A 12 1.64 -38.59 -15.20
C GLU A 12 0.44 -38.37 -14.26
N LEU A 13 0.41 -37.25 -13.53
CA LEU A 13 -0.68 -36.93 -12.62
C LEU A 13 -1.96 -36.56 -13.39
N SER A 14 -3.09 -37.16 -12.98
CA SER A 14 -4.38 -36.87 -13.59
C SER A 14 -5.12 -35.72 -12.90
N THR A 15 -6.04 -35.07 -13.61
CA THR A 15 -6.98 -34.12 -13.01
C THR A 15 -7.84 -34.74 -11.88
N GLN A 16 -8.13 -36.05 -11.98
CA GLN A 16 -8.80 -36.78 -10.90
C GLN A 16 -7.97 -36.87 -9.62
N PHE A 17 -6.63 -36.91 -9.74
CA PHE A 17 -5.75 -36.86 -8.59
C PHE A 17 -5.87 -35.51 -7.88
N VAL A 18 -5.81 -34.40 -8.63
CA VAL A 18 -5.99 -33.04 -8.09
C VAL A 18 -7.30 -32.94 -7.31
N ARG A 19 -8.42 -33.35 -7.92
CA ARG A 19 -9.76 -33.37 -7.28
C ARG A 19 -9.81 -34.18 -5.99
N LYS A 20 -9.10 -35.31 -5.93
CA LYS A 20 -9.02 -36.12 -4.72
C LYS A 20 -8.21 -35.42 -3.62
N ILE A 21 -7.14 -34.71 -3.99
CA ILE A 21 -6.35 -33.95 -3.01
C ILE A 21 -7.14 -32.75 -2.48
N THR A 22 -7.85 -32.00 -3.34
CA THR A 22 -8.68 -30.86 -2.93
C THR A 22 -9.82 -31.27 -2.00
N PHE A 23 -10.37 -32.47 -2.16
CA PHE A 23 -11.37 -33.04 -1.24
C PHE A 23 -10.89 -33.12 0.23
N PHE A 24 -9.59 -33.34 0.47
CA PHE A 24 -9.01 -33.32 1.82
C PHE A 24 -8.82 -31.92 2.39
N VAL A 25 -8.81 -30.89 1.54
CA VAL A 25 -8.71 -29.50 1.94
C VAL A 25 -10.09 -28.93 2.28
N ASN A 26 -11.07 -29.19 1.41
CA ASN A 26 -12.43 -28.62 1.44
C ASN A 26 -13.30 -29.10 2.61
N GLY A 27 -12.76 -29.92 3.53
CA GLY A 27 -13.51 -30.45 4.67
C GLY A 27 -14.64 -31.41 4.27
N GLN A 28 -14.64 -31.90 3.04
CA GLN A 28 -15.61 -32.90 2.58
C GLN A 28 -15.18 -34.33 2.95
N SER A 29 -13.93 -34.50 3.40
CA SER A 29 -13.36 -35.77 3.83
C SER A 29 -13.67 -36.08 5.29
N LYS A 30 -13.95 -37.35 5.61
CA LYS A 30 -14.10 -37.86 6.99
C LYS A 30 -12.83 -37.72 7.85
N LEU A 31 -11.69 -37.39 7.24
CA LEU A 31 -10.38 -37.21 7.88
C LEU A 31 -9.98 -35.72 7.89
N GLU A 32 -10.73 -34.88 8.60
CA GLU A 32 -10.54 -33.42 8.65
C GLU A 32 -9.33 -32.95 9.48
N GLN A 33 -8.38 -33.83 9.76
CA GLN A 33 -7.23 -33.50 10.60
C GLN A 33 -6.35 -32.44 9.93
N ASN A 34 -5.86 -31.47 10.73
CA ASN A 34 -4.99 -30.41 10.24
C ASN A 34 -3.70 -30.95 9.60
N GLY A 35 -3.20 -32.12 10.06
CA GLY A 35 -2.03 -32.77 9.44
C GLY A 35 -2.29 -33.21 8.00
N THR A 36 -3.43 -33.87 7.75
CA THR A 36 -3.84 -34.29 6.39
C THR A 36 -4.08 -33.09 5.49
N ARG A 37 -4.74 -32.04 6.02
CA ARG A 37 -5.00 -30.80 5.28
C ARG A 37 -3.71 -30.08 4.90
N ALA A 38 -2.73 -30.00 5.81
CA ALA A 38 -1.42 -29.41 5.52
C ALA A 38 -0.72 -30.15 4.39
N LEU A 39 -0.63 -31.49 4.47
CA LEU A 39 0.00 -32.31 3.43
C LEU A 39 -0.71 -32.18 2.07
N ALA A 40 -2.05 -32.10 2.08
CA ALA A 40 -2.83 -31.90 0.86
C ALA A 40 -2.51 -30.53 0.23
N LEU A 41 -2.46 -29.46 1.02
CA LEU A 41 -2.08 -28.12 0.52
C LEU A 41 -0.63 -28.07 0.02
N GLU A 42 0.31 -28.70 0.72
CA GLU A 42 1.71 -28.82 0.28
C GLU A 42 1.82 -29.57 -1.05
N MET A 43 1.05 -30.65 -1.25
CA MET A 43 1.00 -31.38 -2.51
C MET A 43 0.40 -30.53 -3.64
N LEU A 44 -0.67 -29.77 -3.38
CA LEU A 44 -1.26 -28.87 -4.36
C LEU A 44 -0.30 -27.74 -4.76
N LEU A 45 0.49 -27.23 -3.81
CA LEU A 45 1.57 -26.29 -4.09
C LEU A 45 2.64 -26.92 -5.00
N ALA A 46 3.10 -28.14 -4.70
CA ALA A 46 4.06 -28.84 -5.56
C ALA A 46 3.50 -29.11 -6.97
N ILE A 47 2.20 -29.43 -7.09
CA ILE A 47 1.52 -29.57 -8.39
C ILE A 47 1.53 -28.24 -9.14
N SER A 48 1.30 -27.11 -8.46
CA SER A 48 1.34 -25.79 -9.09
C SER A 48 2.73 -25.43 -9.65
N GLU A 49 3.80 -25.93 -9.01
CA GLU A 49 5.19 -25.67 -9.40
C GLU A 49 5.70 -26.60 -10.51
N HIS A 50 5.13 -27.81 -10.64
CA HIS A 50 5.66 -28.86 -11.50
C HIS A 50 4.72 -29.34 -12.61
N CYS A 51 3.42 -29.02 -12.54
CA CYS A 51 2.40 -29.53 -13.47
C CYS A 51 1.59 -28.41 -14.13
N GLU A 52 2.19 -27.70 -15.09
CA GLU A 52 1.53 -26.58 -15.80
C GLU A 52 0.19 -26.99 -16.47
N TYR A 53 0.10 -28.21 -17.01
CA TYR A 53 -1.12 -28.75 -17.63
C TYR A 53 -2.29 -28.97 -16.65
N LEU A 54 -2.03 -28.95 -15.33
CA LEU A 54 -3.05 -29.09 -14.28
C LEU A 54 -3.48 -27.75 -13.68
N THR A 55 -2.85 -26.64 -14.08
CA THR A 55 -3.10 -25.29 -13.51
C THR A 55 -4.56 -24.89 -13.57
N GLU A 56 -5.24 -25.08 -14.70
CA GLU A 56 -6.67 -24.74 -14.84
C GLU A 56 -7.56 -25.58 -13.91
N CYS A 57 -7.24 -26.88 -13.77
CA CYS A 57 -7.94 -27.75 -12.83
C CYS A 57 -7.68 -27.30 -11.38
N LEU A 58 -6.45 -26.93 -11.04
CA LEU A 58 -6.10 -26.45 -9.71
C LEU A 58 -6.83 -25.15 -9.36
N LYS A 59 -6.80 -24.14 -10.23
CA LYS A 59 -7.49 -22.86 -10.02
C LYS A 59 -9.00 -23.05 -9.82
N SER A 60 -9.62 -23.92 -10.63
CA SER A 60 -11.05 -24.22 -10.53
C SER A 60 -11.43 -24.94 -9.24
N GLU A 61 -10.60 -25.86 -8.76
CA GLU A 61 -10.89 -26.68 -7.57
C GLU A 61 -10.46 -25.99 -6.26
N MET A 62 -9.52 -25.05 -6.34
CA MET A 62 -8.96 -24.28 -5.23
C MET A 62 -9.07 -22.76 -5.49
N PRO A 63 -10.28 -22.19 -5.56
CA PRO A 63 -10.44 -20.76 -5.75
C PRO A 63 -9.89 -19.98 -4.53
N VAL A 64 -9.45 -18.74 -4.75
CA VAL A 64 -8.75 -17.95 -3.72
C VAL A 64 -9.64 -17.62 -2.52
N ASP A 65 -10.96 -17.44 -2.71
CA ASP A 65 -11.90 -17.19 -1.62
C ASP A 65 -11.97 -18.36 -0.63
N LEU A 66 -11.86 -19.60 -1.13
CA LEU A 66 -11.77 -20.79 -0.30
C LEU A 66 -10.45 -20.82 0.47
N LEU A 67 -9.33 -20.51 -0.18
CA LEU A 67 -8.01 -20.45 0.46
C LEU A 67 -7.93 -19.40 1.56
N ILE A 68 -8.60 -18.25 1.38
CA ILE A 68 -8.71 -17.20 2.40
C ILE A 68 -9.34 -17.75 3.69
N ARG A 69 -10.33 -18.66 3.60
CA ARG A 69 -10.94 -19.28 4.80
C ARG A 69 -9.95 -20.12 5.61
N HIS A 70 -8.92 -20.66 4.96
CA HIS A 70 -7.88 -21.44 5.64
C HIS A 70 -6.86 -20.58 6.38
N LEU A 71 -6.80 -19.26 6.10
CA LEU A 71 -5.94 -18.31 6.82
C LEU A 71 -6.35 -18.11 8.28
N ASP A 72 -7.55 -18.53 8.68
CA ASP A 72 -7.99 -18.49 10.08
C ASP A 72 -7.62 -19.75 10.89
N ASN A 73 -7.03 -20.76 10.25
CA ASN A 73 -6.63 -21.98 10.91
C ASN A 73 -5.55 -21.71 11.99
N THR A 74 -5.52 -22.50 13.06
CA THR A 74 -4.49 -22.39 14.10
C THR A 74 -3.20 -23.11 13.73
N ASN A 75 -3.23 -24.00 12.73
CA ASN A 75 -2.09 -24.76 12.29
C ASN A 75 -1.21 -23.97 11.31
N GLU A 76 0.02 -23.66 11.73
CA GLU A 76 0.98 -22.87 10.96
C GLU A 76 1.31 -23.47 9.58
N ARG A 77 1.33 -24.80 9.43
CA ARG A 77 1.58 -25.44 8.12
C ARG A 77 0.43 -25.24 7.14
N VAL A 78 -0.81 -25.33 7.63
CA VAL A 78 -2.01 -25.02 6.83
C VAL A 78 -1.98 -23.55 6.41
N LEU A 79 -1.67 -22.64 7.34
CA LEU A 79 -1.55 -21.20 7.06
C LEU A 79 -0.49 -20.93 5.98
N MET A 80 0.74 -21.38 6.20
CA MET A 80 1.86 -21.16 5.27
C MET A 80 1.59 -21.72 3.87
N SER A 81 1.01 -22.92 3.80
CA SER A 81 0.70 -23.56 2.52
C SER A 81 -0.43 -22.83 1.80
N SER A 82 -1.43 -22.34 2.54
CA SER A 82 -2.53 -21.54 1.97
C SER A 82 -2.01 -20.21 1.42
N ILE A 83 -1.17 -19.50 2.18
CA ILE A 83 -0.54 -18.25 1.73
C ILE A 83 0.30 -18.49 0.46
N SER A 84 1.16 -19.52 0.49
CA SER A 84 2.04 -19.86 -0.63
C SER A 84 1.24 -20.25 -1.87
N LEU A 85 0.14 -21.00 -1.70
CA LEU A 85 -0.71 -21.41 -2.81
C LEU A 85 -1.50 -20.24 -3.40
N ILE A 86 -1.97 -19.28 -2.59
CA ILE A 86 -2.59 -18.04 -3.12
C ILE A 86 -1.57 -17.27 -3.97
N ASN A 87 -0.34 -17.11 -3.48
CA ASN A 87 0.73 -16.46 -4.25
C ASN A 87 1.04 -17.20 -5.56
N SER A 88 1.12 -18.54 -5.52
CA SER A 88 1.33 -19.36 -6.71
C SER A 88 0.20 -19.23 -7.73
N ILE A 89 -1.05 -19.32 -7.27
CA ILE A 89 -2.25 -19.13 -8.11
C ILE A 89 -2.24 -17.74 -8.76
N TYR A 90 -1.87 -16.70 -8.02
CA TYR A 90 -1.76 -15.35 -8.59
C TYR A 90 -0.72 -15.24 -9.72
N VAL A 91 0.43 -15.89 -9.55
CA VAL A 91 1.47 -15.93 -10.59
C VAL A 91 0.96 -16.62 -11.85
N LEU A 92 0.26 -17.74 -11.68
CA LEU A 92 -0.31 -18.56 -12.75
C LEU A 92 -1.57 -17.95 -13.39
N ALA A 93 -2.22 -16.99 -12.72
CA ALA A 93 -3.47 -16.39 -13.16
C ALA A 93 -3.29 -15.47 -14.38
N ASP A 94 -4.31 -15.44 -15.24
CA ASP A 94 -4.41 -14.48 -16.34
C ASP A 94 -4.77 -13.07 -15.86
N ARG A 95 -4.95 -12.12 -16.79
CA ARG A 95 -5.24 -10.73 -16.44
C ARG A 95 -6.57 -10.55 -15.70
N GLU A 96 -7.62 -11.24 -16.12
CA GLU A 96 -8.95 -11.11 -15.52
C GLU A 96 -8.99 -11.75 -14.14
N GLU A 97 -8.40 -12.95 -14.02
CA GLU A 97 -8.23 -13.66 -12.77
C GLU A 97 -7.42 -12.85 -11.75
N ARG A 98 -6.30 -12.25 -12.16
CA ARG A 98 -5.49 -11.38 -11.28
C ARG A 98 -6.30 -10.21 -10.74
N ILE A 99 -7.09 -9.54 -11.58
CA ILE A 99 -7.97 -8.44 -11.14
C ILE A 99 -8.96 -8.95 -10.07
N ASN A 100 -9.55 -10.13 -10.27
CA ASN A 100 -10.47 -10.72 -9.30
C ASN A 100 -9.78 -11.12 -7.99
N ILE A 101 -8.56 -11.67 -8.06
CA ILE A 101 -7.76 -11.98 -6.86
C ILE A 101 -7.42 -10.71 -6.11
N VAL A 102 -6.94 -9.65 -6.78
CA VAL A 102 -6.65 -8.37 -6.15
C VAL A 102 -7.88 -7.81 -5.43
N LYS A 103 -9.07 -7.87 -6.05
CA LYS A 103 -10.32 -7.47 -5.39
C LYS A 103 -10.57 -8.25 -4.10
N LEU A 104 -10.47 -9.59 -4.14
CA LEU A 104 -10.65 -10.43 -2.95
C LEU A 104 -9.66 -10.09 -1.82
N LEU A 105 -8.42 -9.77 -2.15
CA LEU A 105 -7.41 -9.36 -1.16
C LEU A 105 -7.65 -7.95 -0.59
N HIS A 106 -8.56 -7.17 -1.16
CA HIS A 106 -9.02 -5.89 -0.60
C HIS A 106 -10.31 -6.04 0.22
N GLU A 107 -10.92 -7.22 0.26
CA GLU A 107 -12.15 -7.44 1.03
C GLU A 107 -11.88 -7.75 2.52
N LYS A 108 -12.87 -7.42 3.35
CA LYS A 108 -12.81 -7.62 4.81
C LYS A 108 -12.44 -9.05 5.26
N PRO A 109 -12.86 -10.15 4.60
CA PRO A 109 -12.47 -11.50 5.01
C PRO A 109 -10.95 -11.70 5.02
N PHE A 110 -10.26 -11.30 3.94
CA PHE A 110 -8.80 -11.41 3.86
C PHE A 110 -8.11 -10.47 4.86
N ILE A 111 -8.51 -9.21 4.87
CA ILE A 111 -7.95 -8.17 5.76
C ILE A 111 -8.01 -8.62 7.22
N SER A 112 -9.17 -9.14 7.64
CA SER A 112 -9.37 -9.62 9.02
C SER A 112 -8.51 -10.85 9.34
N ALA A 113 -8.41 -11.80 8.41
CA ALA A 113 -7.63 -13.02 8.61
C ALA A 113 -6.12 -12.70 8.71
N ILE A 114 -5.60 -11.88 7.80
CA ILE A 114 -4.21 -11.43 7.85
C ILE A 114 -3.92 -10.60 9.09
N GLY A 115 -4.84 -9.71 9.50
CA GLY A 115 -4.71 -8.97 10.74
C GLY A 115 -4.49 -9.89 11.94
N ARG A 116 -5.33 -10.92 12.10
CA ARG A 116 -5.19 -11.93 13.16
C ARG A 116 -3.87 -12.69 13.09
N ILE A 117 -3.41 -13.07 11.90
CA ILE A 117 -2.13 -13.76 11.71
C ILE A 117 -0.98 -12.86 12.19
N LEU A 118 -0.96 -11.60 11.77
CA LEU A 118 0.10 -10.66 12.13
C LEU A 118 0.06 -10.30 13.63
N ASP A 119 -1.12 -10.23 14.25
CA ASP A 119 -1.29 -10.04 15.69
C ASP A 119 -0.71 -11.21 16.49
N ARG A 120 -0.97 -12.46 16.07
CA ARG A 120 -0.39 -13.66 16.70
C ARG A 120 1.13 -13.63 16.63
N GLU A 121 1.71 -13.32 15.47
CA GLU A 121 3.16 -13.27 15.28
C GLU A 121 3.83 -12.20 16.16
N GLU A 122 3.25 -11.00 16.26
CA GLU A 122 3.82 -9.96 17.11
C GLU A 122 3.74 -10.33 18.59
N ASN A 123 2.63 -10.93 19.03
CA ASN A 123 2.48 -11.40 20.41
C ASN A 123 3.54 -12.44 20.75
N LEU A 124 3.85 -13.37 19.84
CA LEU A 124 4.93 -14.35 20.01
C LEU A 124 6.30 -13.67 20.12
N ILE A 125 6.58 -12.67 19.27
CA ILE A 125 7.83 -11.90 19.33
C ILE A 125 7.95 -11.15 20.67
N ASN A 126 6.87 -10.55 21.15
CA ASN A 126 6.85 -9.80 22.41
C ASN A 126 7.04 -10.72 23.62
N GLN A 127 6.41 -11.89 23.62
CA GLN A 127 6.61 -12.92 24.65
C GLN A 127 8.05 -13.43 24.68
N GLN A 128 8.64 -13.70 23.51
CA GLN A 128 10.06 -14.10 23.40
C GLN A 128 10.99 -13.03 23.97
N LYS A 129 10.76 -11.75 23.66
CA LYS A 129 11.54 -10.64 24.20
C LYS A 129 11.43 -10.52 25.72
N LEU A 130 10.23 -10.70 26.27
CA LEU A 130 9.99 -10.65 27.71
C LEU A 130 10.73 -11.78 28.44
N ASN A 131 10.63 -13.02 27.93
CA ASN A 131 11.31 -14.18 28.49
C ASN A 131 12.84 -14.03 28.44
N ASN A 132 13.39 -13.50 27.35
CA ASN A 132 14.83 -13.29 27.22
C ASN A 132 15.36 -12.19 28.15
N LYS A 133 14.57 -11.13 28.39
CA LYS A 133 14.91 -10.06 29.35
C LYS A 133 14.99 -10.58 30.79
N ILE A 134 14.19 -11.59 31.13
CA ILE A 134 14.21 -12.27 32.43
C ILE A 134 15.39 -13.24 32.53
N SER A 135 15.73 -13.94 31.43
CA SER A 135 16.74 -15.00 31.41
C SER A 135 18.19 -14.53 31.17
N SER A 136 18.44 -13.23 30.96
CA SER A 136 19.76 -12.65 30.58
C SER A 136 20.49 -13.39 29.44
N GLN A 137 19.73 -14.05 28.57
CA GLN A 137 20.22 -14.73 27.37
C GLN A 137 20.39 -13.71 26.24
N PRO A 138 21.45 -13.83 25.41
CA PRO A 138 21.64 -12.94 24.28
C PRO A 138 20.44 -13.03 23.32
N ILE A 139 19.96 -11.87 22.87
CA ILE A 139 18.86 -11.78 21.88
C ILE A 139 19.37 -12.42 20.58
N PRO A 140 18.68 -13.42 20.01
CA PRO A 140 19.01 -13.91 18.67
C PRO A 140 18.91 -12.75 17.68
N SER A 141 20.04 -12.33 17.12
CA SER A 141 20.13 -11.23 16.16
C SER A 141 19.63 -11.61 14.76
N GLN A 142 19.28 -12.88 14.53
CA GLN A 142 18.85 -13.40 13.24
C GLN A 142 17.42 -13.95 13.29
N ILE A 143 16.62 -13.56 12.29
CA ILE A 143 15.29 -14.11 12.04
C ILE A 143 15.48 -15.56 11.56
N SER A 144 14.70 -16.51 12.10
CA SER A 144 14.76 -17.91 11.66
C SER A 144 14.39 -18.03 10.17
N PRO A 145 14.93 -19.03 9.44
CA PRO A 145 14.64 -19.20 8.01
C PRO A 145 13.14 -19.37 7.72
N GLU A 146 12.41 -20.06 8.60
CA GLU A 146 10.95 -20.21 8.50
C GLU A 146 10.22 -18.87 8.62
N LYS A 147 10.62 -18.01 9.55
CA LYS A 147 10.06 -16.65 9.69
C LYS A 147 10.43 -15.77 8.50
N SER A 148 11.63 -15.91 7.95
CA SER A 148 12.03 -15.21 6.73
C SER A 148 11.11 -15.59 5.57
N LYS A 149 10.85 -16.89 5.38
CA LYS A 149 9.92 -17.38 4.35
C LYS A 149 8.49 -16.86 4.59
N PHE A 150 8.01 -16.86 5.82
CA PHE A 150 6.70 -16.28 6.16
C PHE A 150 6.61 -14.81 5.73
N TYR A 151 7.55 -13.95 6.13
CA TYR A 151 7.51 -12.53 5.78
C TYR A 151 7.73 -12.26 4.29
N GLU A 152 8.48 -13.11 3.59
CA GLU A 152 8.57 -13.06 2.13
C GLU A 152 7.19 -13.29 1.50
N GLN A 153 6.47 -14.32 1.93
CA GLN A 153 5.14 -14.64 1.43
C GLN A 153 4.10 -13.55 1.77
N ILE A 154 4.17 -12.97 2.96
CA ILE A 154 3.34 -11.81 3.34
C ILE A 154 3.69 -10.57 2.50
N GLY A 155 4.98 -10.35 2.22
CA GLY A 155 5.42 -9.27 1.34
C GLY A 155 4.86 -9.40 -0.07
N ARG A 156 4.69 -10.62 -0.58
CA ARG A 156 4.00 -10.84 -1.87
C ARG A 156 2.55 -10.40 -1.84
N PHE A 157 1.81 -10.66 -0.76
CA PHE A 157 0.44 -10.11 -0.63
C PHE A 157 0.41 -8.59 -0.67
N GLN A 158 1.37 -7.93 -0.03
CA GLN A 158 1.49 -6.47 -0.11
C GLN A 158 1.75 -6.00 -1.54
N GLN A 159 2.64 -6.66 -2.28
CA GLN A 159 2.88 -6.34 -3.69
C GLN A 159 1.60 -6.53 -4.53
N ILE A 160 0.94 -7.69 -4.42
CA ILE A 160 -0.28 -7.99 -5.16
C ILE A 160 -1.35 -6.91 -4.89
N ARG A 161 -1.52 -6.52 -3.63
CA ARG A 161 -2.48 -5.46 -3.28
C ARG A 161 -2.12 -4.10 -3.87
N PHE A 162 -0.84 -3.85 -4.14
CA PHE A 162 -0.39 -2.62 -4.81
C PHE A 162 -0.31 -2.74 -6.34
N ASP A 163 -0.64 -3.87 -6.96
CA ASP A 163 -0.46 -4.05 -8.40
C ASP A 163 -1.30 -3.07 -9.23
N GLU A 164 -2.55 -2.79 -8.81
CA GLU A 164 -3.39 -1.77 -9.46
C GLU A 164 -2.74 -0.37 -9.35
N VAL A 165 -2.33 0.01 -8.15
CA VAL A 165 -1.66 1.29 -7.88
C VAL A 165 -0.35 1.40 -8.66
N CYS A 166 0.43 0.32 -8.75
CA CYS A 166 1.67 0.29 -9.52
C CYS A 166 1.40 0.41 -11.04
N ALA A 167 0.37 -0.28 -11.55
CA ALA A 167 -0.03 -0.14 -12.94
C ALA A 167 -0.43 1.32 -13.27
N LEU A 168 -1.13 2.00 -12.36
CA LEU A 168 -1.45 3.43 -12.49
C LEU A 168 -0.19 4.30 -12.42
N ALA A 169 0.75 3.99 -11.53
CA ALA A 169 2.00 4.73 -11.37
C ALA A 169 2.92 4.62 -12.60
N LEU A 170 2.88 3.48 -13.28
CA LEU A 170 3.67 3.21 -14.48
C LEU A 170 2.98 3.61 -15.78
N ARG A 171 1.69 3.99 -15.73
CA ARG A 171 0.96 4.43 -16.92
C ARG A 171 1.14 5.92 -17.13
N THR A 172 1.69 6.31 -18.29
CA THR A 172 1.68 7.71 -18.71
C THR A 172 0.24 8.17 -18.97
N PRO A 173 -0.21 9.28 -18.36
CA PRO A 173 -1.54 9.82 -18.60
C PRO A 173 -1.64 10.49 -19.97
N THR A 174 -2.85 10.51 -20.52
CA THR A 174 -3.19 11.22 -21.74
C THR A 174 -3.42 12.71 -21.47
N ASP A 175 -3.31 13.54 -22.50
CA ASP A 175 -3.53 14.98 -22.37
C ASP A 175 -4.92 15.33 -21.82
N LYS A 176 -5.94 14.57 -22.21
CA LYS A 176 -7.31 14.72 -21.70
C LYS A 176 -7.39 14.47 -20.20
N GLU A 177 -6.66 13.47 -19.69
CA GLU A 177 -6.64 13.13 -18.26
C GLU A 177 -5.91 14.20 -17.45
N ILE A 178 -4.84 14.78 -18.01
CA ILE A 178 -4.10 15.88 -17.39
C ILE A 178 -4.95 17.16 -17.38
N ASP A 179 -5.60 17.48 -18.50
CA ASP A 179 -6.42 18.67 -18.64
C ASP A 179 -7.72 18.59 -17.81
N PHE A 180 -8.17 17.40 -17.42
CA PHE A 180 -9.31 17.23 -16.49
C PHE A 180 -9.06 17.94 -15.15
N LEU A 181 -7.82 17.99 -14.68
CA LEU A 181 -7.46 18.71 -13.46
C LEU A 181 -7.60 20.22 -13.59
N LYS A 182 -7.56 20.79 -14.81
CA LYS A 182 -7.85 22.23 -15.00
C LYS A 182 -9.31 22.55 -14.69
N VAL A 183 -10.21 21.64 -15.04
CA VAL A 183 -11.65 21.78 -14.79
C VAL A 183 -11.93 21.72 -13.29
N LEU A 184 -11.27 20.79 -12.59
CA LEU A 184 -11.29 20.72 -11.11
C LEU A 184 -10.58 21.92 -10.47
N GLY A 185 -9.74 22.63 -11.20
CA GLY A 185 -9.03 23.82 -10.77
C GLY A 185 -9.90 24.95 -10.25
N ASN A 186 -11.17 25.03 -10.66
CA ASN A 186 -12.09 25.98 -10.03
C ASN A 186 -12.25 25.73 -8.51
N GLU A 187 -11.96 24.51 -8.02
CA GLU A 187 -11.94 24.17 -6.60
C GLU A 187 -10.56 24.39 -5.94
N PHE A 188 -9.47 24.36 -6.72
CA PHE A 188 -8.08 24.62 -6.31
C PHE A 188 -7.59 26.05 -6.64
N GLY A 189 -8.47 26.96 -7.07
CA GLY A 189 -8.13 28.30 -7.57
C GLY A 189 -8.04 28.34 -9.10
N SER A 190 -8.82 29.24 -9.72
CA SER A 190 -8.99 29.32 -11.18
C SER A 190 -7.67 29.30 -11.94
N PHE A 191 -7.48 28.31 -12.81
CA PHE A 191 -6.35 28.26 -13.75
C PHE A 191 -6.53 29.18 -14.96
N ASP A 192 -7.76 29.65 -15.20
CA ASP A 192 -8.08 30.55 -16.31
C ASP A 192 -8.61 31.90 -15.77
N SER A 193 -7.84 32.98 -15.99
CA SER A 193 -8.32 34.36 -15.89
C SER A 193 -8.74 34.92 -17.26
N SER A 194 -8.98 34.06 -18.26
CA SER A 194 -9.17 34.52 -19.65
C SER A 194 -10.62 34.81 -20.05
N ASN A 195 -11.60 34.77 -19.13
CA ASN A 195 -13.02 35.04 -19.45
C ASN A 195 -13.62 36.24 -18.69
N SER A 196 -12.85 37.31 -18.48
CA SER A 196 -13.43 38.63 -18.23
C SER A 196 -12.96 39.60 -19.30
N ALA A 197 -13.92 40.31 -19.89
CA ALA A 197 -13.83 41.21 -21.02
C ALA A 197 -12.59 42.11 -21.08
N GLU A 198 -12.16 42.33 -22.32
CA GLU A 198 -11.16 43.30 -22.78
C GLU A 198 -10.99 44.52 -21.86
N THR A 199 -9.86 44.59 -21.17
CA THR A 199 -9.30 45.84 -20.59
C THR A 199 -7.76 45.76 -20.60
N PRO A 200 -7.03 46.89 -20.62
CA PRO A 200 -5.80 47.03 -21.37
C PRO A 200 -4.61 46.32 -20.73
N SER A 201 -3.72 45.84 -21.61
CA SER A 201 -2.43 45.22 -21.37
C SER A 201 -1.63 45.85 -20.21
N ASN A 202 -1.64 45.17 -19.07
CA ASN A 202 -0.73 45.42 -17.97
C ASN A 202 0.47 44.46 -18.13
N LYS A 203 1.70 44.97 -18.29
CA LYS A 203 2.90 44.10 -18.42
C LYS A 203 3.05 43.09 -17.27
N PHE A 204 2.46 43.40 -16.12
CA PHE A 204 2.42 42.55 -14.92
C PHE A 204 1.51 41.32 -15.08
N SER A 205 0.35 41.46 -15.76
CA SER A 205 -0.53 40.32 -16.04
C SER A 205 0.06 39.40 -17.11
N ASP A 206 0.80 39.96 -18.07
CA ASP A 206 1.48 39.16 -19.11
C ASP A 206 2.56 38.25 -18.52
N GLN A 207 3.36 38.77 -17.57
CA GLN A 207 4.38 37.97 -16.86
C GLN A 207 3.75 36.86 -16.00
N GLN A 208 2.63 37.13 -15.35
CA GLN A 208 1.90 36.12 -14.57
C GLN A 208 1.32 35.00 -15.44
N ILE A 209 0.73 35.34 -16.60
CA ILE A 209 0.21 34.35 -17.55
C ILE A 209 1.34 33.48 -18.11
N ILE A 210 2.51 34.06 -18.39
CA ILE A 210 3.69 33.32 -18.84
C ILE A 210 4.16 32.34 -17.75
N GLN A 211 4.28 32.80 -16.51
CA GLN A 211 4.71 31.96 -15.38
C GLN A 211 3.73 30.81 -15.12
N GLN A 212 2.41 31.04 -15.17
CA GLN A 212 1.41 30.00 -14.99
C GLN A 212 1.48 28.94 -16.10
N LYS A 213 1.72 29.34 -17.35
CA LYS A 213 1.93 28.41 -18.46
C LYS A 213 3.19 27.57 -18.27
N GLU A 214 4.27 28.17 -17.79
CA GLU A 214 5.51 27.47 -17.48
C GLU A 214 5.31 26.45 -16.34
N ASP A 215 4.65 26.86 -15.26
CA ASP A 215 4.35 26.00 -14.13
C ASP A 215 3.42 24.83 -14.54
N TRP A 216 2.45 25.06 -15.42
CA TRP A 216 1.63 23.98 -15.97
C TRP A 216 2.45 23.00 -16.80
N LEU A 217 3.43 23.48 -17.58
CA LEU A 217 4.32 22.63 -18.34
C LEU A 217 5.21 21.78 -17.41
N ILE A 218 5.69 22.35 -16.30
CA ILE A 218 6.43 21.63 -15.26
C ILE A 218 5.54 20.54 -14.66
N PHE A 219 4.32 20.88 -14.25
CA PHE A 219 3.34 19.93 -13.73
C PHE A 219 3.12 18.77 -14.71
N ARG A 220 2.84 19.07 -15.99
CA ARG A 220 2.65 18.05 -17.03
C ARG A 220 3.85 17.11 -17.14
N LYS A 221 5.07 17.67 -17.13
CA LYS A 221 6.30 16.88 -17.16
C LYS A 221 6.44 15.99 -15.91
N MET A 222 6.04 16.45 -14.74
CA MET A 222 6.10 15.66 -13.50
C MET A 222 5.13 14.47 -13.56
N VAL A 223 3.87 14.70 -13.95
CA VAL A 223 2.85 13.64 -14.04
C VAL A 223 3.19 12.62 -15.15
N GLN A 224 3.83 13.05 -16.24
CA GLN A 224 4.25 12.15 -17.32
C GLN A 224 5.45 11.26 -16.98
N LYS A 225 6.20 11.58 -15.92
CA LYS A 225 7.22 10.66 -15.39
C LYS A 225 6.53 9.45 -14.76
N THR A 226 7.14 8.28 -14.89
CA THR A 226 6.62 7.02 -14.36
C THR A 226 7.69 6.36 -13.50
N PRO A 227 7.51 6.30 -12.16
CA PRO A 227 6.44 6.91 -11.36
C PRO A 227 6.51 8.46 -11.33
N PRO A 228 5.45 9.20 -10.94
CA PRO A 228 4.16 8.74 -10.40
C PRO A 228 3.02 8.54 -11.42
N GLY A 229 3.20 8.87 -12.71
CA GLY A 229 2.25 8.55 -13.78
C GLY A 229 0.81 9.01 -13.53
N LEU A 230 -0.14 8.24 -14.06
CA LEU A 230 -1.58 8.47 -13.84
C LEU A 230 -1.93 8.46 -12.34
N LEU A 231 -1.23 7.67 -11.52
CA LEU A 231 -1.56 7.54 -10.10
C LEU A 231 -1.66 8.88 -9.39
N SER A 232 -0.79 9.84 -9.71
CA SER A 232 -0.87 11.19 -9.13
C SER A 232 -2.18 11.92 -9.48
N ILE A 233 -2.70 11.76 -10.69
CA ILE A 233 -4.01 12.33 -11.09
C ILE A 233 -5.12 11.65 -10.29
N CYS A 234 -5.11 10.31 -10.22
CA CYS A 234 -6.09 9.56 -9.44
C CYS A 234 -6.07 9.93 -7.95
N ALA A 235 -4.88 10.10 -7.38
CA ALA A 235 -4.69 10.48 -5.98
C ALA A 235 -5.22 11.89 -5.71
N ILE A 236 -4.96 12.85 -6.60
CA ILE A 236 -5.50 14.21 -6.50
C ILE A 236 -7.04 14.18 -6.56
N ILE A 237 -7.61 13.41 -7.49
CA ILE A 237 -9.06 13.27 -7.64
C ILE A 237 -9.70 12.62 -6.40
N ASP A 238 -9.08 11.59 -5.83
CA ASP A 238 -9.58 10.93 -4.62
C ASP A 238 -9.61 11.90 -3.42
N LEU A 239 -8.67 12.84 -3.33
CA LEU A 239 -8.71 13.91 -2.33
C LEU A 239 -9.84 14.92 -2.55
N THR A 240 -10.22 15.20 -3.81
CA THR A 240 -11.26 16.19 -4.14
C THR A 240 -12.67 15.62 -4.01
N GLN A 241 -12.84 14.32 -4.24
CA GLN A 241 -14.14 13.67 -4.21
C GLN A 241 -14.60 13.48 -2.76
N THR A 242 -15.35 14.43 -2.22
CA THR A 242 -16.25 14.14 -1.10
C THR A 242 -17.29 13.14 -1.61
N LYS A 243 -17.17 11.85 -1.28
CA LYS A 243 -18.11 10.81 -1.75
C LYS A 243 -19.55 11.27 -1.51
N THR A 244 -20.26 11.58 -2.59
CA THR A 244 -21.71 11.72 -2.58
C THR A 244 -22.32 10.32 -2.72
N SER A 245 -22.92 9.85 -1.61
CA SER A 245 -23.94 8.80 -1.50
C SER A 245 -23.73 7.46 -2.24
N SER A 246 -23.40 6.41 -1.47
CA SER A 246 -24.22 5.19 -1.40
C SER A 246 -23.80 4.26 -0.23
N SER A 247 -24.68 4.16 0.77
CA SER A 247 -24.87 3.08 1.75
C SER A 247 -23.66 2.50 2.52
N LYS A 248 -23.44 3.00 3.75
CA LYS A 248 -23.10 2.25 5.00
C LYS A 248 -22.87 3.26 6.16
N GLU A 249 -23.90 3.49 6.97
CA GLU A 249 -24.10 4.71 7.77
C GLU A 249 -23.16 4.97 8.97
N ASN A 250 -22.33 4.05 9.45
CA ASN A 250 -21.61 4.29 10.73
C ASN A 250 -20.09 4.43 10.64
N GLN A 251 -19.47 4.21 9.47
CA GLN A 251 -18.03 4.47 9.23
C GLN A 251 -17.79 5.67 8.30
N LEU A 252 -18.84 6.10 7.59
CA LEU A 252 -18.77 7.19 6.61
C LEU A 252 -18.64 8.57 7.26
N GLU A 253 -19.17 8.79 8.47
CA GLU A 253 -19.11 10.10 9.12
C GLU A 253 -17.66 10.50 9.47
N GLU A 254 -16.86 9.60 10.06
CA GLU A 254 -15.45 9.87 10.36
C GLU A 254 -14.60 10.06 9.09
N GLU A 255 -14.84 9.27 8.04
CA GLU A 255 -14.17 9.42 6.74
C GLU A 255 -14.55 10.72 6.01
N LEU A 256 -15.83 11.13 6.08
CA LEU A 256 -16.29 12.42 5.54
C LEU A 256 -15.69 13.60 6.33
N ILE A 257 -15.64 13.51 7.67
CA ILE A 257 -15.09 14.57 8.51
C ILE A 257 -13.59 14.75 8.24
N SER A 258 -12.84 13.64 8.13
CA SER A 258 -11.40 13.65 7.84
C SER A 258 -11.09 14.13 6.42
N SER A 259 -11.80 13.66 5.39
CA SER A 259 -11.63 14.18 4.01
C SER A 259 -11.98 15.66 3.90
N ASN A 260 -13.04 16.12 4.56
CA ASN A 260 -13.36 17.56 4.65
C ASN A 260 -12.26 18.35 5.38
N LEU A 261 -11.63 17.78 6.41
CA LEU A 261 -10.54 18.43 7.14
C LEU A 261 -9.27 18.54 6.28
N THR A 262 -8.86 17.46 5.59
CA THR A 262 -7.73 17.49 4.65
C THR A 262 -7.97 18.56 3.58
N TRP A 263 -9.19 18.60 3.03
CA TRP A 263 -9.56 19.54 1.98
C TRP A 263 -9.54 21.00 2.45
N ASN A 264 -9.99 21.27 3.67
CA ASN A 264 -9.92 22.61 4.26
C ASN A 264 -8.47 23.06 4.50
N LYS A 265 -7.59 22.16 4.97
CA LYS A 265 -6.15 22.44 5.11
C LYS A 265 -5.49 22.72 3.76
N LEU A 266 -5.88 21.97 2.71
CA LEU A 266 -5.41 22.22 1.35
C LEU A 266 -5.84 23.59 0.83
N LYS A 267 -7.10 24.00 1.10
CA LYS A 267 -7.58 25.35 0.76
C LYS A 267 -6.79 26.44 1.47
N GLU A 268 -6.48 26.25 2.76
CA GLU A 268 -5.64 27.18 3.52
C GLU A 268 -4.23 27.27 2.93
N LEU A 269 -3.59 26.12 2.67
CA LEU A 269 -2.27 26.07 2.04
C LEU A 269 -2.28 26.77 0.67
N ASN A 270 -3.34 26.59 -0.11
CA ASN A 270 -3.49 27.20 -1.42
C ASN A 270 -3.50 28.73 -1.37
N THR A 271 -3.87 29.34 -0.24
CA THR A 271 -3.82 30.81 -0.08
C THR A 271 -2.38 31.36 -0.20
N HIS A 272 -1.37 30.55 0.12
CA HIS A 272 0.04 30.91 -0.06
C HIS A 272 0.46 30.92 -1.54
N PHE A 273 -0.33 30.29 -2.42
CA PHE A 273 -0.02 30.09 -3.84
C PHE A 273 -1.04 30.73 -4.78
N ILE A 274 -1.84 31.71 -4.32
CA ILE A 274 -2.88 32.37 -5.14
C ILE A 274 -2.30 32.92 -6.46
N MET A 275 -1.06 33.41 -6.43
CA MET A 275 -0.39 33.93 -7.64
C MET A 275 0.16 32.84 -8.57
N ARG A 276 0.24 31.58 -8.09
CA ARG A 276 0.77 30.40 -8.79
C ARG A 276 -0.05 29.13 -8.46
N PRO A 277 -1.32 29.04 -8.89
CA PRO A 277 -2.26 27.98 -8.48
C PRO A 277 -1.79 26.56 -8.87
N THR A 278 -0.89 26.44 -9.83
CA THR A 278 -0.28 25.19 -10.31
C THR A 278 0.74 24.59 -9.34
N VAL A 279 1.20 25.34 -8.34
CA VAL A 279 2.15 24.85 -7.34
C VAL A 279 1.53 23.77 -6.47
N LEU A 280 0.27 23.91 -6.05
CA LEU A 280 -0.37 22.91 -5.20
C LEU A 280 -0.50 21.53 -5.90
N PRO A 281 -0.99 21.44 -7.15
CA PRO A 281 -0.93 20.19 -7.91
C PRO A 281 0.50 19.61 -8.03
N GLN A 282 1.53 20.44 -8.24
CA GLN A 282 2.92 19.97 -8.29
C GLN A 282 3.36 19.36 -6.94
N ILE A 283 2.96 19.97 -5.82
CA ILE A 283 3.19 19.43 -4.47
C ILE A 283 2.58 18.05 -4.34
N LEU A 284 1.31 17.90 -4.72
CA LEU A 284 0.60 16.62 -4.62
C LEU A 284 1.22 15.53 -5.50
N VAL A 285 1.71 15.87 -6.70
CA VAL A 285 2.45 14.95 -7.55
C VAL A 285 3.75 14.49 -6.89
N HIS A 286 4.49 15.43 -6.29
CA HIS A 286 5.72 15.09 -5.56
C HIS A 286 5.44 14.20 -4.34
N LEU A 287 4.39 14.48 -3.57
CA LEU A 287 3.98 13.63 -2.44
C LEU A 287 3.52 12.24 -2.91
N THR A 288 2.89 12.14 -4.08
CA THR A 288 2.53 10.85 -4.68
C THR A 288 3.78 10.03 -4.98
N GLU A 289 4.79 10.64 -5.61
CA GLU A 289 6.07 10.01 -5.91
C GLU A 289 6.80 9.57 -4.63
N MET A 290 6.85 10.46 -3.61
CA MET A 290 7.41 10.15 -2.30
C MET A 290 6.74 8.93 -1.66
N LEU A 291 5.41 8.88 -1.68
CA LEU A 291 4.68 7.75 -1.09
C LEU A 291 4.92 6.44 -1.86
N VAL A 292 4.97 6.48 -3.20
CA VAL A 292 5.34 5.32 -4.03
C VAL A 292 6.70 4.77 -3.60
N GLN A 293 7.69 5.63 -3.37
CA GLN A 293 9.03 5.23 -2.94
C GLN A 293 9.06 4.68 -1.50
N ILE A 294 8.34 5.30 -0.57
CA ILE A 294 8.27 4.86 0.84
C ILE A 294 7.60 3.48 0.92
N LEU A 295 6.50 3.28 0.20
CA LEU A 295 5.75 2.02 0.20
C LEU A 295 6.42 0.91 -0.65
N GLY A 296 7.52 1.21 -1.33
CA GLY A 296 8.19 0.27 -2.23
C GLY A 296 7.31 -0.17 -3.40
N ILE A 297 6.39 0.70 -3.83
CA ILE A 297 5.52 0.44 -4.98
C ILE A 297 6.40 0.45 -6.24
N CYS A 298 6.13 -0.48 -7.16
CA CYS A 298 6.93 -0.70 -8.37
C CYS A 298 8.43 -1.02 -8.13
N SER A 299 8.76 -1.45 -6.92
CA SER A 299 10.11 -1.89 -6.53
C SER A 299 10.12 -3.39 -6.23
N ASP A 300 11.31 -3.98 -6.13
CA ASP A 300 11.45 -5.38 -5.73
C ASP A 300 11.02 -5.61 -4.26
N SER A 301 10.69 -6.85 -3.89
CA SER A 301 10.16 -7.19 -2.55
C SER A 301 11.14 -6.91 -1.41
N SER A 302 12.44 -6.77 -1.71
CA SER A 302 13.48 -6.45 -0.72
C SER A 302 13.63 -4.94 -0.48
N SER A 303 13.06 -4.08 -1.32
CA SER A 303 13.18 -2.61 -1.24
C SER A 303 12.71 -2.07 0.13
N VAL A 304 11.53 -2.50 0.58
CA VAL A 304 10.96 -2.20 1.90
C VAL A 304 11.88 -2.71 3.01
N ALA A 305 12.40 -3.93 2.89
CA ALA A 305 13.31 -4.51 3.89
C ALA A 305 14.65 -3.77 3.97
N ARG A 306 15.18 -3.29 2.84
CA ARG A 306 16.40 -2.47 2.78
C ARG A 306 16.16 -1.08 3.38
N ARG A 307 14.99 -0.47 3.14
CA ARG A 307 14.65 0.86 3.66
C ARG A 307 14.37 0.83 5.17
N PHE A 308 13.54 -0.09 5.64
CA PHE A 308 13.08 -0.11 7.03
C PHE A 308 13.86 -1.05 7.96
N GLY A 309 14.65 -1.97 7.39
CA GLY A 309 15.31 -3.06 8.10
C GLY A 309 14.38 -4.26 8.34
N LEU A 310 14.94 -5.47 8.21
CA LEU A 310 14.23 -6.75 8.32
C LEU A 310 13.38 -6.89 9.60
N SER A 311 13.84 -6.34 10.72
CA SER A 311 13.13 -6.41 12.00
C SER A 311 11.84 -5.57 12.06
N LYS A 312 11.67 -4.62 11.14
CA LYS A 312 10.53 -3.68 11.12
C LYS A 312 9.53 -3.96 10.01
N VAL A 313 9.93 -4.71 8.98
CA VAL A 313 9.06 -5.20 7.89
C VAL A 313 7.70 -5.76 8.37
N PRO A 314 7.62 -6.56 9.47
CA PRO A 314 6.35 -7.09 9.94
C PRO A 314 5.31 -6.01 10.29
N ARG A 315 5.78 -4.90 10.86
CA ARG A 315 4.92 -3.79 11.35
C ARG A 315 4.42 -2.95 10.19
N TYR A 316 5.29 -2.70 9.22
CA TYR A 316 4.92 -2.09 7.95
C TYR A 316 3.82 -2.90 7.25
N PHE A 317 4.01 -4.22 7.12
CA PHE A 317 3.01 -5.08 6.52
C PHE A 317 1.69 -5.09 7.28
N ARG A 318 1.72 -5.03 8.62
CA ARG A 318 0.50 -4.90 9.42
C ARG A 318 -0.31 -3.68 9.02
N LEU A 319 0.30 -2.50 9.06
CA LEU A 319 -0.40 -1.27 8.73
C LEU A 319 -1.00 -1.33 7.32
N VAL A 320 -0.19 -1.70 6.32
CA VAL A 320 -0.64 -1.70 4.92
C VAL A 320 -1.70 -2.77 4.64
N LEU A 321 -1.51 -3.99 5.15
CA LEU A 321 -2.41 -5.10 4.86
C LEU A 321 -3.74 -5.02 5.61
N GLN A 322 -3.82 -4.21 6.67
CA GLN A 322 -5.06 -3.98 7.42
C GLN A 322 -5.93 -2.86 6.86
N LEU A 323 -5.39 -2.00 5.99
CA LEU A 323 -6.16 -0.93 5.36
C LEU A 323 -6.96 -1.45 4.16
N GLU A 324 -8.15 -0.89 3.92
CA GLU A 324 -8.93 -1.19 2.73
C GLU A 324 -8.31 -0.55 1.49
N ARG A 325 -7.87 0.72 1.56
CA ARG A 325 -7.26 1.44 0.43
C ARG A 325 -5.89 2.02 0.83
N PRO A 326 -4.88 1.16 1.08
CA PRO A 326 -3.65 1.55 1.77
C PRO A 326 -2.93 2.74 1.15
N PHE A 327 -2.87 2.82 -0.19
CA PHE A 327 -2.22 3.96 -0.85
C PHE A 327 -2.95 5.28 -0.57
N TYR A 328 -4.26 5.32 -0.84
CA TYR A 328 -5.06 6.55 -0.73
C TYR A 328 -5.20 7.02 0.71
N ASP A 329 -5.43 6.09 1.64
CA ASP A 329 -5.56 6.40 3.07
C ASP A 329 -4.26 7.00 3.64
N LEU A 330 -3.11 6.44 3.25
CA LEU A 330 -1.79 6.96 3.65
C LEU A 330 -1.41 8.24 2.91
N PHE A 331 -1.82 8.40 1.65
CA PHE A 331 -1.61 9.63 0.89
C PHE A 331 -2.31 10.82 1.53
N ARG A 332 -3.56 10.64 1.98
CA ARG A 332 -4.29 11.66 2.73
C ARG A 332 -3.51 12.12 3.97
N ILE A 333 -3.00 11.18 4.77
CA ILE A 333 -2.19 11.50 5.97
C ILE A 333 -0.91 12.24 5.59
N LEU A 334 -0.23 11.80 4.54
CA LEU A 334 1.00 12.44 4.06
C LEU A 334 0.74 13.90 3.64
N VAL A 335 -0.39 14.16 2.98
CA VAL A 335 -0.81 15.52 2.59
C VAL A 335 -1.13 16.37 3.82
N GLU A 336 -1.83 15.83 4.82
CA GLU A 336 -2.10 16.53 6.07
C GLU A 336 -0.83 16.87 6.85
N LEU A 337 0.11 15.93 6.89
CA LEU A 337 1.43 16.13 7.48
C LEU A 337 2.18 17.24 6.75
N PHE A 338 2.17 17.24 5.42
CA PHE A 338 2.81 18.29 4.63
C PHE A 338 2.25 19.67 4.96
N CYS A 339 0.92 19.83 4.94
CA CYS A 339 0.27 21.11 5.24
C CYS A 339 0.63 21.61 6.64
N ARG A 340 0.66 20.70 7.62
CA ARG A 340 1.06 21.03 8.97
C ARG A 340 2.52 21.43 9.08
N THR A 341 3.44 20.63 8.53
CA THR A 341 4.87 20.87 8.62
C THR A 341 5.25 22.17 7.90
N TRP A 342 4.59 22.47 6.78
CA TRP A 342 4.70 23.77 6.11
C TRP A 342 4.41 24.94 7.06
N ASN A 343 3.28 24.87 7.77
CA ASN A 343 2.87 25.89 8.74
C ASN A 343 3.80 25.94 9.97
N ASP A 344 4.15 24.79 10.54
CA ASP A 344 5.04 24.68 11.71
C ASP A 344 6.44 25.27 11.41
N MET A 345 6.91 25.13 10.16
CA MET A 345 8.17 25.71 9.69
C MET A 345 8.08 27.20 9.35
N ASN A 346 6.88 27.77 9.26
CA ASN A 346 6.63 29.07 8.61
C ASN A 346 7.33 29.15 7.24
N ALA A 347 7.24 28.07 6.47
CA ALA A 347 8.02 27.88 5.26
C ALA A 347 7.63 28.88 4.15
N LYS A 348 8.61 29.20 3.31
CA LYS A 348 8.41 29.96 2.07
C LYS A 348 8.57 29.04 0.86
N PHE A 349 8.11 29.49 -0.31
CA PHE A 349 8.18 28.73 -1.56
C PHE A 349 9.60 28.20 -1.86
N ASP A 350 10.64 29.00 -1.65
CA ASP A 350 12.04 28.60 -1.90
C ASP A 350 12.53 27.48 -0.95
N GLU A 351 11.80 27.20 0.13
CA GLU A 351 12.13 26.19 1.13
C GLU A 351 11.32 24.91 0.98
N ILE A 352 10.49 24.80 -0.06
CA ILE A 352 9.61 23.66 -0.29
C ILE A 352 10.33 22.31 -0.26
N ASN A 353 11.56 22.26 -0.80
CA ASN A 353 12.40 21.06 -0.77
C ASN A 353 12.82 20.67 0.66
N LYS A 354 13.08 21.66 1.53
CA LYS A 354 13.35 21.37 2.95
C LYS A 354 12.12 20.77 3.61
N VAL A 355 10.93 21.32 3.33
CA VAL A 355 9.66 20.80 3.84
C VAL A 355 9.46 19.35 3.39
N TYR A 356 9.70 19.01 2.12
CA TYR A 356 9.64 17.62 1.65
C TYR A 356 10.55 16.68 2.43
N ASN A 357 11.80 17.08 2.66
CA ASN A 357 12.75 16.26 3.42
C ASN A 357 12.28 16.03 4.87
N VAL A 358 11.75 17.08 5.53
CA VAL A 358 11.21 16.96 6.89
C VAL A 358 10.00 16.03 6.89
N VAL A 359 9.07 16.21 5.97
CA VAL A 359 7.84 15.40 5.84
C VAL A 359 8.17 13.95 5.58
N GLN A 360 9.13 13.67 4.69
CA GLN A 360 9.60 12.31 4.43
C GLN A 360 10.19 11.67 5.69
N ASP A 361 11.10 12.36 6.39
CA ASP A 361 11.72 11.85 7.61
C ASP A 361 10.69 11.64 8.73
N GLN A 362 9.74 12.57 8.89
CA GLN A 362 8.61 12.43 9.80
C GLN A 362 7.79 11.17 9.51
N PHE A 363 7.43 10.97 8.24
CA PHE A 363 6.55 9.87 7.81
C PHE A 363 7.24 8.52 7.92
N GLU A 364 8.50 8.41 7.45
CA GLU A 364 9.28 7.19 7.61
C GLU A 364 9.51 6.88 9.10
N ARG A 365 9.76 7.89 9.94
CA ARG A 365 9.93 7.68 11.39
C ARG A 365 8.68 7.27 12.12
N SER A 366 7.53 7.84 11.77
CA SER A 366 6.26 7.42 12.37
C SER A 366 5.88 6.00 12.00
N LEU A 367 6.20 5.56 10.78
CA LEU A 367 6.05 4.16 10.40
C LEU A 367 6.92 3.22 11.27
N PHE A 368 7.99 3.73 11.90
CA PHE A 368 8.85 2.94 12.80
C PHE A 368 8.30 2.72 14.22
N GLU A 369 7.39 3.55 14.72
CA GLU A 369 6.91 3.49 16.12
C GLU A 369 5.69 2.57 16.32
N ASN A 370 5.40 1.70 15.36
CA ASN A 370 4.27 0.75 15.41
C ASN A 370 2.91 1.42 15.58
N PRO A 371 2.43 2.16 14.55
CA PRO A 371 1.02 2.46 14.49
C PRO A 371 0.24 1.15 14.28
N ASN A 372 -0.55 0.75 15.28
CA ASN A 372 -1.46 -0.40 15.18
C ASN A 372 -2.76 -0.04 14.44
N SER A 373 -2.95 1.24 14.12
CA SER A 373 -4.07 1.76 13.37
C SER A 373 -3.69 3.06 12.64
N LEU A 374 -4.53 3.43 11.66
CA LEU A 374 -4.42 4.70 10.96
C LEU A 374 -4.52 5.90 11.92
N GLU A 375 -5.40 5.81 12.92
CA GLU A 375 -5.58 6.81 13.97
C GLU A 375 -4.31 6.95 14.83
N GLN A 376 -3.68 5.84 15.20
CA GLN A 376 -2.44 5.88 15.97
C GLN A 376 -1.30 6.48 15.14
N LEU A 377 -1.22 6.15 13.84
CA LEU A 377 -0.28 6.81 12.93
C LEU A 377 -0.50 8.31 12.92
N GLU A 378 -1.76 8.75 12.73
CA GLU A 378 -2.13 10.17 12.73
C GLU A 378 -1.75 10.87 14.05
N ILE A 379 -1.99 10.24 15.20
CA ILE A 379 -1.63 10.79 16.52
C ILE A 379 -0.10 10.92 16.68
N GLU A 380 0.67 9.90 16.31
CA GLU A 380 2.13 9.92 16.43
C GLU A 380 2.78 10.92 15.46
N MET A 381 2.26 10.98 14.22
CA MET A 381 2.66 11.91 13.15
C MET A 381 2.34 13.35 13.51
N LEU A 382 1.07 13.62 13.81
CA LEU A 382 0.56 14.96 13.93
C LEU A 382 0.70 15.44 15.38
N ARG A 383 0.22 14.72 16.38
CA ARG A 383 -0.06 15.33 17.70
C ARG A 383 1.06 15.17 18.73
N LYS A 384 2.07 14.33 18.51
CA LYS A 384 3.04 13.96 19.55
C LYS A 384 4.49 13.95 19.06
N ARG A 385 5.07 12.78 18.83
CA ARG A 385 6.51 12.52 18.86
C ARG A 385 7.27 13.04 17.65
N PHE A 386 6.65 13.02 16.47
CA PHE A 386 7.28 13.41 15.20
C PHE A 386 6.81 14.77 14.67
N SER A 387 6.19 15.60 15.53
CA SER A 387 5.97 17.00 15.15
C SER A 387 7.31 17.72 14.93
N TYR A 388 7.31 18.70 14.02
CA TYR A 388 8.51 19.46 13.66
C TYR A 388 9.26 19.98 14.90
N PHE A 389 8.54 20.62 15.82
CA PHE A 389 9.11 21.18 17.05
C PHE A 389 9.75 20.12 17.96
N ASN A 390 9.21 18.89 18.01
CA ASN A 390 9.78 17.83 18.83
C ASN A 390 11.00 17.20 18.15
N MET A 391 10.99 17.04 16.83
CA MET A 391 12.16 16.56 16.09
C MET A 391 13.33 17.53 16.15
N GLN A 392 13.07 18.86 16.20
CA GLN A 392 14.10 19.85 16.46
C GLN A 392 14.77 19.68 17.84
N LYS A 393 13.98 19.42 18.88
CA LYS A 393 14.49 19.26 20.26
C LYS A 393 15.37 18.04 20.46
N VAL A 394 15.09 16.95 19.73
CA VAL A 394 15.84 15.68 19.85
C VAL A 394 17.15 15.70 19.02
N GLY A 395 17.48 16.82 18.37
CA GLY A 395 18.71 16.96 17.57
C GLY A 395 18.67 16.14 16.27
N GLY A 396 17.47 15.82 15.75
CA GLY A 396 17.27 14.90 14.63
C GLY A 396 17.56 15.47 13.24
N PHE A 397 17.94 16.74 13.12
CA PHE A 397 18.28 17.38 11.84
C PHE A 397 19.78 17.26 11.58
N TYR A 398 20.16 16.35 10.67
CA TYR A 398 21.35 16.57 9.85
C TYR A 398 20.87 17.30 8.59
N PHE A 399 21.07 18.62 8.55
CA PHE A 399 20.83 19.44 7.37
C PHE A 399 21.87 19.17 6.29
#